data_AF-A0A150SC77-F1
#
_entry.id   AF-A0A150SC77-F1
#
_cell.length_a   1.000
_cell.length_b   1.000
_cell.length_c   1.000
_cell.angle_alpha   90.00
_cell.angle_beta   90.00
_cell.angle_gamma   90.00
#
_symmetry.space_group_name_H-M   'P 1'
#
loop_
_entity.id
_entity.type
_entity.pdbx_description
1 polymer ?
#
loop_
_entity_poly.entity_id
_entity_poly.type
_entity_poly.pdbx_seq_one_letter_code
_entity_poly.pdbx_strand_id
1 'polypeptide(L)'
;MRVESMSPGARWWYALKPASWPKVLVPAVCGQAVGAAVAGRLSAGALAFGALWMVADVAFVVLLNDWGDREVDALKRRMFPEGCSPKTIPDGILPARALLLAGLGAGAAALLVAWGAGDALDRPLLLPLAALGLLVFAAYTLPPLRLNYRGGGELLEMIGVGGVLPVMHAYAPVMHAYAQCGAWAPAWLAALLPGLLALALASALASGLSDEQSDRAGGKRTVTALFGNAITRRATEALAGL
;
A
#
# COMPACT_ATOMS: atom_id res chain seq x y z
N MET A 1 1.47 5.41 25.22
CA MET A 1 0.47 4.34 25.45
C MET A 1 1.23 3.12 25.94
N ARG A 2 0.91 2.53 27.09
CA ARG A 2 1.64 1.34 27.57
C ARG A 2 1.08 0.11 26.86
N VAL A 3 1.93 -0.64 26.15
CA VAL A 3 1.52 -1.83 25.39
C VAL A 3 0.81 -2.87 26.28
N GLU A 4 1.22 -2.94 27.54
CA GLU A 4 0.67 -3.83 28.57
C GLU A 4 -0.83 -3.62 28.84
N SER A 5 -1.36 -2.40 28.63
CA SER A 5 -2.78 -2.10 28.87
C SER A 5 -3.67 -2.31 27.64
N MET A 6 -3.12 -2.76 26.51
CA MET A 6 -3.89 -2.92 25.27
C MET A 6 -4.69 -4.22 25.26
N SER A 7 -6.00 -4.11 25.02
CA SER A 7 -6.85 -5.27 24.74
C SER A 7 -6.41 -5.98 23.45
N PRO A 8 -6.75 -7.27 23.26
CA PRO A 8 -6.43 -7.99 22.03
C PRO A 8 -6.92 -7.28 20.77
N GLY A 9 -8.14 -6.71 20.79
CA GLY A 9 -8.68 -5.93 19.68
C GLY A 9 -7.90 -4.65 19.41
N ALA A 10 -7.48 -3.93 20.45
CA ALA A 10 -6.68 -2.72 20.30
C ALA A 10 -5.30 -3.00 19.69
N ARG A 11 -4.70 -4.15 20.01
CA ARG A 11 -3.41 -4.59 19.42
C ARG A 11 -3.53 -4.84 17.92
N TRP A 12 -4.59 -5.51 17.49
CA TRP A 12 -4.87 -5.71 16.06
C TRP A 12 -5.21 -4.42 15.34
N TRP A 13 -6.04 -3.57 15.94
CA TRP A 13 -6.36 -2.25 15.38
C TRP A 13 -5.11 -1.40 15.17
N TYR A 14 -4.18 -1.45 16.12
CA TYR A 14 -2.88 -0.79 16.01
C TYR A 14 -2.04 -1.36 14.85
N ALA A 15 -1.91 -2.68 14.78
CA ALA A 15 -1.13 -3.36 13.74
C ALA A 15 -1.69 -3.13 12.32
N LEU A 16 -3.00 -2.94 12.19
CA LEU A 16 -3.66 -2.62 10.92
C LEU A 16 -3.39 -1.18 10.46
N LYS A 17 -2.90 -0.29 11.32
CA LYS A 17 -2.56 1.11 11.00
C LYS A 17 -3.62 1.86 10.18
N PRO A 18 -4.87 2.02 10.67
CA PRO A 18 -5.96 2.70 9.94
C PRO A 18 -5.60 4.09 9.39
N ALA A 19 -4.75 4.83 10.11
CA ALA A 19 -4.26 6.15 9.68
C ALA A 19 -3.46 6.11 8.35
N SER A 20 -2.93 4.95 7.95
CA SER A 20 -2.21 4.75 6.69
C SER A 20 -3.12 4.37 5.51
N TRP A 21 -4.38 4.00 5.76
CA TRP A 21 -5.30 3.50 4.75
C TRP A 21 -5.74 4.53 3.70
N PRO A 22 -5.85 5.85 3.99
CA PRO A 22 -6.24 6.86 2.99
C PRO A 22 -5.40 6.81 1.71
N LYS A 23 -4.12 6.42 1.83
CA LYS A 23 -3.18 6.27 0.71
C LYS A 23 -3.66 5.29 -0.36
N VAL A 24 -4.40 4.26 0.04
CA VAL A 24 -4.95 3.23 -0.85
C VAL A 24 -6.45 3.43 -1.07
N LEU A 25 -7.17 3.86 -0.02
CA LEU A 25 -8.62 4.06 -0.06
C LEU A 25 -9.05 5.14 -1.06
N VAL A 26 -8.38 6.29 -1.06
CA VAL A 26 -8.71 7.41 -1.97
C VAL A 26 -8.59 6.98 -3.44
N PRO A 27 -7.46 6.41 -3.91
CA PRO A 27 -7.36 5.92 -5.28
C PRO A 27 -8.35 4.79 -5.58
N ALA A 28 -8.63 3.90 -4.63
CA ALA A 28 -9.62 2.83 -4.78
C ALA A 28 -11.05 3.36 -5.03
N VAL A 29 -11.48 4.36 -4.26
CA VAL A 29 -12.80 4.98 -4.39
C VAL A 29 -12.88 5.79 -5.69
N CYS A 30 -11.81 6.51 -6.05
CA CYS A 30 -11.72 7.21 -7.33
C CYS A 30 -11.91 6.22 -8.50
N GLY A 31 -11.28 5.06 -8.44
CA GLY A 31 -11.47 3.97 -9.40
C GLY A 31 -12.90 3.50 -9.56
N GLN A 32 -13.59 3.24 -8.45
CA GLN A 32 -15.01 2.87 -8.46
C GLN A 32 -15.88 3.96 -9.09
N ALA A 33 -15.62 5.22 -8.77
CA ALA A 33 -16.36 6.36 -9.31
C ALA A 33 -16.15 6.51 -10.82
N VAL A 34 -14.91 6.41 -11.30
CA VAL A 34 -14.60 6.45 -12.74
C VAL A 34 -15.27 5.30 -13.48
N GLY A 35 -15.17 4.08 -12.96
CA GLY A 35 -15.82 2.92 -13.57
C GLY A 35 -17.34 3.04 -13.62
N ALA A 36 -17.97 3.52 -12.55
CA ALA A 36 -19.42 3.75 -12.52
C ALA A 36 -19.86 4.84 -13.50
N ALA A 37 -19.08 5.93 -13.62
CA ALA A 37 -19.33 7.01 -14.57
C ALA A 37 -19.24 6.51 -16.02
N VAL A 38 -18.24 5.70 -16.34
CA VAL A 38 -18.08 5.09 -17.68
C VAL A 38 -19.19 4.10 -18.00
N ALA A 39 -19.62 3.29 -17.02
CA ALA A 39 -20.72 2.35 -17.20
C ALA A 39 -22.10 3.03 -17.28
N GLY A 40 -22.20 4.31 -16.91
CA GLY A 40 -23.48 5.00 -16.73
C GLY A 40 -24.35 4.43 -15.61
N ARG A 41 -23.77 3.57 -14.75
CA ARG A 41 -24.48 2.87 -13.67
C ARG A 41 -23.51 2.43 -12.58
N LEU A 42 -24.03 2.24 -11.38
CA LEU A 42 -23.27 1.74 -10.24
C LEU A 42 -23.59 0.26 -10.00
N SER A 43 -22.58 -0.60 -10.03
CA SER A 43 -22.72 -2.02 -9.66
C SER A 43 -22.48 -2.21 -8.16
N ALA A 44 -23.50 -2.67 -7.44
CA ALA A 44 -23.38 -3.02 -6.02
C ALA A 44 -22.38 -4.17 -5.79
N GLY A 45 -22.32 -5.13 -6.71
CA GLY A 45 -21.35 -6.23 -6.65
C GLY A 45 -19.90 -5.73 -6.80
N ALA A 46 -19.65 -4.78 -7.71
CA ALA A 46 -18.33 -4.17 -7.88
C ALA A 46 -17.91 -3.29 -6.69
N LEU A 47 -18.87 -2.62 -6.04
CA LEU A 47 -18.63 -1.90 -4.79
C LEU A 47 -18.29 -2.83 -3.63
N ALA A 48 -19.07 -3.91 -3.46
CA ALA A 48 -18.83 -4.91 -2.43
C ALA A 48 -17.45 -5.56 -2.61
N PHE A 49 -17.13 -5.94 -3.85
CA PHE A 49 -15.80 -6.41 -4.22
C PHE A 49 -14.71 -5.39 -3.84
N GLY A 50 -14.84 -4.13 -4.28
CA GLY A 50 -13.84 -3.11 -4.02
C GLY A 50 -13.61 -2.86 -2.53
N ALA A 51 -14.67 -2.89 -1.71
CA ALA A 51 -14.55 -2.74 -0.26
C ALA A 51 -13.86 -3.95 0.40
N LEU A 52 -14.33 -5.17 0.09
CA LEU A 52 -13.79 -6.40 0.68
C LEU A 52 -12.33 -6.63 0.28
N TRP A 53 -12.02 -6.42 -1.00
CA TRP A 53 -10.67 -6.58 -1.50
C TRP A 53 -9.72 -5.54 -0.90
N MET A 54 -10.13 -4.27 -0.80
CA MET A 54 -9.30 -3.22 -0.20
C MET A 54 -8.96 -3.51 1.27
N VAL A 55 -9.92 -3.98 2.07
CA VAL A 55 -9.65 -4.37 3.46
C VAL A 55 -8.65 -5.52 3.54
N ALA A 56 -8.81 -6.54 2.68
CA ALA A 56 -7.92 -7.69 2.65
C ALA A 56 -6.50 -7.33 2.16
N ASP A 57 -6.40 -6.53 1.09
CA ASP A 57 -5.14 -6.08 0.51
C ASP A 57 -4.38 -5.16 1.48
N VAL A 58 -5.04 -4.17 2.07
CA VAL A 58 -4.40 -3.28 3.04
C VAL A 58 -3.93 -4.07 4.28
N ALA A 59 -4.72 -5.01 4.78
CA ALA A 59 -4.30 -5.89 5.87
C ALA A 59 -3.08 -6.74 5.48
N PHE A 60 -3.06 -7.30 4.27
CA PHE A 60 -1.90 -8.03 3.74
C PHE A 60 -0.65 -7.14 3.70
N VAL A 61 -0.76 -5.94 3.12
CA VAL A 61 0.32 -4.97 2.98
C VAL A 61 0.89 -4.56 4.34
N VAL A 62 0.06 -4.04 5.26
CA VAL A 62 0.56 -3.46 6.51
C VAL A 62 1.15 -4.52 7.45
N LEU A 63 0.54 -5.71 7.53
CA LEU A 63 0.99 -6.77 8.44
C LEU A 63 2.28 -7.43 7.95
N LEU A 64 2.38 -7.72 6.66
CA LEU A 64 3.61 -8.28 6.10
C LEU A 64 4.73 -7.24 5.98
N ASN A 65 4.38 -5.96 5.85
CA ASN A 65 5.38 -4.88 5.91
C ASN A 65 6.04 -4.84 7.29
N ASP A 66 5.25 -4.86 8.38
CA ASP A 66 5.81 -4.92 9.74
C ASP A 66 6.63 -6.18 9.98
N TRP A 67 6.21 -7.31 9.40
CA TRP A 67 6.98 -8.55 9.48
C TRP A 67 8.33 -8.45 8.76
N GLY A 68 8.35 -7.86 7.56
CA GLY A 68 9.55 -7.70 6.74
C GLY A 68 10.51 -6.63 7.28
N ASP A 69 9.98 -5.57 7.87
CA ASP A 69 10.75 -4.44 8.41
C ASP A 69 11.16 -4.61 9.88
N ARG A 70 10.83 -5.74 10.52
CA ARG A 70 11.08 -6.00 11.94
C ARG A 70 12.49 -5.67 12.43
N GLU A 71 13.53 -5.89 11.61
CA GLU A 71 14.93 -5.64 11.96
C GLU A 71 15.23 -4.14 11.97
N VAL A 72 14.77 -3.41 10.96
CA VAL A 72 14.90 -1.95 10.86
C VAL A 72 14.05 -1.28 11.92
N ASP A 73 12.85 -1.78 12.17
CA ASP A 73 11.98 -1.28 13.24
C ASP A 73 12.62 -1.47 14.63
N ALA A 74 13.24 -2.62 14.88
CA ALA A 74 13.98 -2.86 16.12
C ALA A 74 15.20 -1.92 16.25
N LEU A 75 15.89 -1.63 15.15
CA LEU A 75 16.95 -0.63 15.11
C LEU A 75 16.42 0.77 15.42
N LYS A 76 15.32 1.19 14.78
CA LYS A 76 14.68 2.49 15.02
C LYS A 76 14.28 2.66 16.48
N ARG A 77 13.71 1.63 17.12
CA ARG A 77 13.37 1.63 18.55
C ARG A 77 14.59 1.77 19.46
N ARG A 78 15.74 1.18 19.08
CA ARG A 78 17.01 1.37 19.81
C ARG A 78 17.59 2.77 19.64
N MET A 79 17.50 3.34 18.44
CA MET A 79 18.01 4.69 18.16
C MET A 79 17.15 5.79 18.81
N PHE A 80 15.83 5.60 18.83
CA PHE A 80 14.88 6.59 19.33
C PHE A 80 13.86 5.98 20.31
N PRO A 81 14.28 5.59 21.54
CA PRO A 81 13.41 4.89 22.50
C PRO A 81 12.14 5.69 22.86
N GLU A 82 12.25 7.02 22.93
CA GLU A 82 11.12 7.92 23.21
C GLU A 82 10.75 8.81 22.01
N GLY A 83 11.60 8.85 20.97
CA GLY A 83 11.44 9.71 19.81
C GLY A 83 10.67 9.12 18.63
N CYS A 84 10.19 7.87 18.75
CA CYS A 84 9.38 7.25 17.71
C CYS A 84 8.18 6.48 18.28
N SER A 85 7.14 6.35 17.46
CA SER A 85 5.96 5.55 17.83
C SER A 85 6.34 4.09 18.08
N PRO A 86 5.62 3.38 18.98
CA PRO A 86 5.79 1.95 19.15
C PRO A 86 5.71 1.20 17.81
N LYS A 87 6.43 0.09 17.72
CA LYS A 87 6.47 -0.79 16.57
C LYS A 87 5.87 -2.14 16.95
N THR A 88 5.07 -2.71 16.06
CA THR A 88 4.20 -3.85 16.36
C THR A 88 4.95 -5.07 16.93
N ILE A 89 6.08 -5.42 16.31
CA ILE A 89 6.90 -6.56 16.74
C ILE A 89 7.91 -6.16 17.82
N PRO A 90 8.76 -5.12 17.63
CA PRO A 90 9.79 -4.78 18.62
C PRO A 90 9.27 -4.42 20.01
N ASP A 91 8.11 -3.77 20.11
CA ASP A 91 7.48 -3.41 21.39
C ASP A 91 6.50 -4.47 21.90
N GLY A 92 6.45 -5.65 21.27
CA GLY A 92 5.65 -6.79 21.76
C GLY A 92 4.13 -6.62 21.67
N ILE A 93 3.64 -5.72 20.81
CA ILE A 93 2.20 -5.51 20.59
C ILE A 93 1.57 -6.81 20.04
N LEU A 94 2.20 -7.39 19.01
CA LEU A 94 1.85 -8.70 18.47
C LEU A 94 3.11 -9.49 18.07
N PRO A 95 3.10 -10.82 18.22
CA PRO A 95 4.24 -11.64 17.83
C PRO A 95 4.38 -11.72 16.30
N ALA A 96 5.62 -11.78 15.81
CA ALA A 96 5.93 -11.85 14.38
C ALA A 96 5.18 -13.00 13.66
N ARG A 97 5.04 -14.16 14.29
CA ARG A 97 4.25 -15.28 13.75
C ARG A 97 2.79 -14.92 13.48
N ALA A 98 2.15 -14.17 14.39
CA ALA A 98 0.76 -13.78 14.22
C ALA A 98 0.60 -12.83 13.03
N LEU A 99 1.50 -11.85 12.90
CA LEU A 99 1.52 -10.94 11.75
C LEU A 99 1.73 -11.66 10.43
N LEU A 100 2.66 -12.62 10.38
CA LEU A 100 2.91 -13.42 9.18
C LEU A 100 1.67 -14.20 8.76
N LEU A 101 1.07 -14.95 9.68
CA LEU A 101 -0.09 -15.79 9.39
C LEU A 101 -1.32 -14.95 9.02
N ALA A 102 -1.57 -13.86 9.75
CA ALA A 102 -2.69 -12.96 9.44
C ALA A 102 -2.48 -12.22 8.12
N GLY A 103 -1.26 -11.76 7.84
CA GLY A 103 -0.91 -11.14 6.56
C GLY A 103 -1.10 -12.11 5.39
N LEU A 104 -0.54 -13.32 5.46
CA LEU A 104 -0.75 -14.35 4.44
C LEU A 104 -2.23 -14.74 4.28
N GLY A 105 -2.96 -14.85 5.39
CA GLY A 105 -4.40 -15.11 5.38
C GLY A 105 -5.19 -14.00 4.70
N ALA A 106 -4.83 -12.73 4.94
CA ALA A 106 -5.43 -11.58 4.28
C ALA A 106 -5.13 -11.58 2.77
N GLY A 107 -3.90 -11.94 2.36
CA GLY A 107 -3.56 -12.12 0.94
C GLY A 107 -4.37 -13.22 0.27
N ALA A 108 -4.52 -14.37 0.93
CA ALA A 108 -5.38 -15.45 0.44
C ALA A 108 -6.84 -15.01 0.33
N ALA A 109 -7.36 -14.26 1.32
CA ALA A 109 -8.71 -13.70 1.26
C ALA A 109 -8.86 -12.72 0.10
N ALA A 110 -7.88 -11.86 -0.18
CA ALA A 110 -7.90 -10.94 -1.31
C ALA A 110 -7.99 -11.69 -2.65
N LEU A 111 -7.24 -12.79 -2.81
CA LEU A 111 -7.30 -13.63 -4.02
C LEU A 111 -8.64 -14.36 -4.15
N LEU A 112 -9.20 -14.88 -3.06
CA LEU A 112 -10.51 -15.54 -3.06
C LEU A 112 -11.63 -14.57 -3.42
N VAL A 113 -11.60 -13.35 -2.86
CA VAL A 113 -12.55 -12.27 -3.20
C VAL A 113 -12.43 -11.89 -4.67
N ALA A 114 -11.21 -11.77 -5.21
CA ALA A 114 -10.98 -11.47 -6.62
C ALA A 114 -11.42 -12.58 -7.56
N TRP A 115 -11.21 -13.84 -7.19
CA TRP A 115 -11.70 -15.00 -7.94
C TRP A 115 -13.23 -15.06 -7.98
N GLY A 116 -13.88 -14.97 -6.82
CA GLY A 116 -15.35 -15.01 -6.72
C GLY A 116 -16.02 -13.83 -7.43
N ALA A 117 -15.47 -12.62 -7.30
CA ALA A 117 -15.96 -11.46 -8.04
C ALA A 117 -15.68 -11.55 -9.55
N GLY A 118 -14.56 -12.16 -9.94
CA GLY A 118 -14.22 -12.40 -11.34
C GLY A 118 -15.26 -13.27 -12.05
N ASP A 119 -15.73 -14.32 -11.38
CA ASP A 119 -16.81 -15.19 -11.86
C ASP A 119 -18.17 -14.46 -11.84
N ALA A 120 -18.54 -13.88 -10.70
CA ALA A 120 -19.86 -13.26 -10.51
C ALA A 120 -20.12 -12.01 -11.37
N LEU A 121 -19.07 -11.27 -11.73
CA LEU A 121 -19.17 -10.03 -12.52
C LEU A 121 -18.79 -10.22 -13.99
N ASP A 122 -18.40 -11.44 -14.40
CA ASP A 122 -17.80 -11.73 -15.71
C ASP A 122 -16.57 -10.83 -15.97
N ARG A 123 -15.62 -10.87 -15.03
CA ARG A 123 -14.41 -10.04 -14.98
C ARG A 123 -13.18 -10.94 -14.80
N PRO A 124 -12.78 -11.71 -15.83
CA PRO A 124 -11.74 -12.73 -15.70
C PRO A 124 -10.36 -12.17 -15.28
N LEU A 125 -10.11 -10.89 -15.53
CA LEU A 125 -8.85 -10.24 -15.16
C LEU A 125 -8.74 -9.86 -13.67
N LEU A 126 -9.81 -9.94 -12.86
CA LEU A 126 -9.72 -9.55 -11.44
C LEU A 126 -8.71 -10.39 -10.66
N LEU A 127 -8.72 -11.72 -10.84
CA LEU A 127 -7.78 -12.60 -10.18
C LEU A 127 -6.31 -12.34 -10.58
N PRO A 128 -5.92 -12.35 -11.87
CA PRO A 128 -4.53 -12.10 -12.25
C PRO A 128 -4.09 -10.68 -11.88
N LEU A 129 -4.98 -9.68 -11.91
CA LEU A 129 -4.64 -8.31 -11.47
C LEU A 129 -4.39 -8.24 -9.97
N ALA A 130 -5.22 -8.91 -9.15
CA ALA A 130 -4.98 -9.03 -7.72
C ALA A 130 -3.65 -9.77 -7.45
N ALA A 131 -3.45 -10.94 -8.07
CA ALA A 131 -2.25 -11.76 -7.86
C ALA A 131 -0.95 -11.06 -8.26
N LEU A 132 -0.96 -10.33 -9.38
CA LEU A 132 0.21 -9.60 -9.86
C LEU A 132 0.66 -8.54 -8.85
N GLY A 133 -0.23 -8.12 -7.95
CA GLY A 133 0.25 -8.13 -6.59
C GLY A 133 -0.01 -7.18 -5.44
N LEU A 134 -0.34 -7.77 -4.31
CA LEU A 134 0.23 -9.04 -3.81
C LEU A 134 1.71 -9.34 -4.19
N LEU A 135 2.04 -9.95 -5.34
CA LEU A 135 3.42 -10.12 -5.85
C LEU A 135 4.27 -8.83 -5.94
N VAL A 136 3.79 -7.70 -6.48
CA VAL A 136 4.56 -6.43 -6.46
C VAL A 136 4.87 -6.00 -5.02
N PHE A 137 3.89 -6.06 -4.12
CA PHE A 137 4.15 -5.80 -2.70
C PHE A 137 5.15 -6.80 -2.10
N ALA A 138 5.04 -8.09 -2.43
CA ALA A 138 5.99 -9.10 -1.98
C ALA A 138 7.40 -8.80 -2.48
N ALA A 139 7.56 -8.38 -3.74
CA ALA A 139 8.84 -7.94 -4.31
C ALA A 139 9.39 -6.68 -3.62
N TYR A 140 8.50 -5.78 -3.19
CA TYR A 140 8.83 -4.56 -2.46
C TYR A 140 9.42 -4.86 -1.06
N THR A 141 8.74 -5.69 -0.26
CA THR A 141 9.07 -5.89 1.16
C THR A 141 9.82 -7.20 1.46
N LEU A 142 9.47 -8.31 0.80
CA LEU A 142 9.89 -9.66 1.19
C LEU A 142 11.14 -10.14 0.41
N PRO A 143 11.94 -11.07 1.00
CA PRO A 143 13.02 -11.72 0.28
C PRO A 143 12.48 -12.57 -0.90
N PRO A 144 13.26 -12.73 -1.99
CA PRO A 144 14.66 -12.31 -2.15
C PRO A 144 14.85 -10.89 -2.72
N LEU A 145 13.79 -10.20 -3.14
CA LEU A 145 13.90 -8.94 -3.88
C LEU A 145 14.07 -7.73 -2.95
N ARG A 146 13.21 -7.58 -1.93
CA ARG A 146 13.27 -6.47 -0.94
C ARG A 146 13.60 -5.13 -1.60
N LEU A 147 12.89 -4.74 -2.66
CA LEU A 147 13.22 -3.56 -3.46
C LEU A 147 13.25 -2.27 -2.63
N ASN A 148 12.45 -2.18 -1.56
CA ASN A 148 12.50 -1.07 -0.60
C ASN A 148 13.91 -0.85 0.01
N TYR A 149 14.72 -1.92 0.10
CA TYR A 149 16.07 -1.87 0.66
C TYR A 149 17.14 -1.57 -0.39
N ARG A 150 16.83 -1.77 -1.68
CA ARG A 150 17.83 -1.73 -2.77
C ARG A 150 17.83 -0.42 -3.56
N GLY A 151 16.87 0.46 -3.28
CA GLY A 151 16.65 1.70 -4.02
C GLY A 151 15.62 1.48 -5.12
N GLY A 152 14.76 2.48 -5.33
CA GLY A 152 13.59 2.37 -6.21
C GLY A 152 12.31 1.95 -5.50
N GLY A 153 12.31 1.85 -4.16
CA GLY A 153 11.11 1.63 -3.36
C GLY A 153 10.05 2.71 -3.60
N GLU A 154 10.44 3.99 -3.57
CA GLU A 154 9.51 5.10 -3.82
C GLU A 154 9.01 5.13 -5.27
N LEU A 155 9.82 4.69 -6.23
CA LEU A 155 9.38 4.54 -7.62
C LEU A 155 8.40 3.39 -7.77
N LEU A 156 8.64 2.26 -7.12
CA LEU A 156 7.70 1.13 -7.12
C LEU A 156 6.41 1.49 -6.40
N GLU A 157 6.48 2.32 -5.37
CA GLU A 157 5.31 2.83 -4.66
C GLU A 157 4.56 3.87 -5.49
N MET A 158 5.26 4.78 -6.17
CA MET A 158 4.65 5.68 -7.16
C MET A 158 3.96 4.88 -8.27
N ILE A 159 4.63 3.87 -8.81
CA ILE A 159 4.10 2.99 -9.85
C ILE A 159 2.90 2.21 -9.29
N GLY A 160 3.01 1.62 -8.12
CA GLY A 160 2.01 0.74 -7.50
C GLY A 160 0.80 1.46 -6.89
N VAL A 161 0.96 2.70 -6.41
CA VAL A 161 -0.09 3.52 -5.80
C VAL A 161 -0.66 4.54 -6.79
N GLY A 162 0.17 5.12 -7.67
CA GLY A 162 -0.21 6.22 -8.56
C GLY A 162 -0.16 5.94 -10.06
N GLY A 163 0.47 4.84 -10.51
CA GLY A 163 1.18 4.94 -11.78
C GLY A 163 0.70 4.19 -13.00
N VAL A 164 0.23 2.95 -12.92
CA VAL A 164 0.06 2.17 -14.17
C VAL A 164 -1.37 1.82 -14.47
N LEU A 165 -2.26 2.78 -14.29
CA LEU A 165 -3.70 2.59 -14.45
C LEU A 165 -4.36 3.45 -15.51
N PRO A 166 -3.67 3.63 -16.65
CA PRO A 166 -4.43 3.63 -17.90
C PRO A 166 -4.25 2.38 -18.75
N VAL A 167 -3.19 1.56 -18.59
CA VAL A 167 -3.00 0.39 -19.47
C VAL A 167 -2.50 -0.89 -18.77
N MET A 168 -1.60 -0.87 -17.79
CA MET A 168 -1.15 -2.13 -17.14
C MET A 168 -0.58 -1.91 -15.73
N HIS A 169 -1.42 -2.03 -14.70
CA HIS A 169 -1.04 -2.36 -13.31
C HIS A 169 -0.60 -1.30 -12.26
N ALA A 170 -1.54 -0.82 -11.44
CA ALA A 170 -1.31 -0.20 -10.12
C ALA A 170 -2.52 -0.38 -9.19
N TYR A 171 -2.84 -1.64 -8.91
CA TYR A 171 -3.69 -2.15 -7.83
C TYR A 171 -5.11 -1.67 -7.69
N ALA A 172 -5.41 -0.52 -7.10
CA ALA A 172 -6.78 -0.25 -6.68
C ALA A 172 -7.63 0.45 -7.76
N PRO A 173 -7.27 1.62 -8.34
CA PRO A 173 -8.22 2.40 -9.13
C PRO A 173 -8.79 1.69 -10.38
N VAL A 174 -8.00 0.91 -11.12
CA VAL A 174 -8.44 0.28 -12.38
C VAL A 174 -8.98 -1.08 -12.17
N MET A 175 -8.50 -1.84 -11.19
CA MET A 175 -9.21 -3.06 -10.81
C MET A 175 -10.63 -2.69 -10.35
N HIS A 176 -10.77 -1.56 -9.65
CA HIS A 176 -12.06 -1.02 -9.22
C HIS A 176 -12.89 -0.45 -10.39
N ALA A 177 -12.26 0.25 -11.34
CA ALA A 177 -12.95 0.73 -12.54
C ALA A 177 -13.40 -0.43 -13.44
N TYR A 178 -12.51 -1.40 -13.68
CA TYR A 178 -12.78 -2.62 -14.44
C TYR A 178 -13.86 -3.48 -13.79
N ALA A 179 -13.88 -3.59 -12.46
CA ALA A 179 -14.97 -4.26 -11.75
C ALA A 179 -16.34 -3.62 -12.05
N GLN A 180 -16.40 -2.29 -12.15
CA GLN A 180 -17.64 -1.55 -12.44
C GLN A 180 -18.08 -1.67 -13.90
N CYS A 181 -17.20 -1.38 -14.87
CA CYS A 181 -17.60 -1.24 -16.26
C CYS A 181 -17.11 -2.37 -17.19
N GLY A 182 -16.14 -3.18 -16.77
CA GLY A 182 -15.51 -4.20 -17.62
C GLY A 182 -14.65 -3.65 -18.75
N ALA A 183 -14.52 -2.33 -18.83
CA ALA A 183 -13.67 -1.64 -19.78
C ALA A 183 -12.38 -1.17 -19.10
N TRP A 184 -11.33 -1.03 -19.91
CA TRP A 184 -10.14 -0.30 -19.50
C TRP A 184 -10.47 1.18 -19.25
N ALA A 185 -9.65 1.84 -18.44
CA ALA A 185 -9.85 3.23 -18.09
C ALA A 185 -10.02 4.12 -19.33
N PRO A 186 -10.90 5.13 -19.30
CA PRO A 186 -11.14 6.00 -20.44
C PRO A 186 -9.90 6.84 -20.75
N ALA A 187 -9.67 7.15 -22.03
CA ALA A 187 -8.46 7.83 -22.51
C ALA A 187 -8.17 9.18 -21.81
N TRP A 188 -9.20 9.89 -21.35
CA TRP A 188 -9.03 11.14 -20.59
C TRP A 188 -8.36 10.92 -19.22
N LEU A 189 -8.50 9.74 -18.61
CA LEU A 189 -7.82 9.41 -17.36
C LEU A 189 -6.30 9.31 -17.58
N ALA A 190 -5.85 8.94 -18.79
CA ALA A 190 -4.44 8.96 -19.14
C ALA A 190 -3.84 10.37 -19.10
N ALA A 191 -4.64 11.40 -19.37
CA ALA A 191 -4.19 12.80 -19.26
C ALA A 191 -3.95 13.23 -17.80
N LEU A 192 -4.63 12.60 -16.83
CA LEU A 192 -4.43 12.85 -15.40
C LEU A 192 -3.27 12.03 -14.82
N LEU A 193 -2.77 11.04 -15.55
CA LEU A 193 -1.75 10.12 -15.08
C LEU A 193 -0.47 10.80 -14.56
N PRO A 194 0.11 11.81 -15.26
CA PRO A 194 1.32 12.47 -14.77
C PRO A 194 1.11 13.15 -13.41
N GLY A 195 -0.06 13.76 -13.18
CA GLY A 195 -0.40 14.39 -11.91
C GLY A 195 -0.61 13.36 -10.79
N LEU A 196 -1.29 12.25 -11.08
CA LEU A 196 -1.48 11.16 -10.11
C LEU A 196 -0.16 10.49 -9.72
N LEU A 197 0.72 10.27 -10.70
CA LEU A 197 2.09 9.80 -10.49
C LEU A 197 2.89 10.76 -9.62
N ALA A 198 2.85 12.06 -9.92
CA ALA A 198 3.57 13.07 -9.14
C ALA A 198 3.08 13.11 -7.68
N LEU A 199 1.77 13.08 -7.44
CA LEU A 199 1.19 13.05 -6.09
C LEU A 199 1.52 11.77 -5.34
N ALA A 200 1.49 10.61 -6.00
CA ALA A 200 1.89 9.34 -5.39
C ALA A 200 3.38 9.31 -5.03
N LEU A 201 4.24 9.84 -5.92
CA LEU A 201 5.67 9.99 -5.63
C LEU A 201 5.90 10.96 -4.47
N ALA A 202 5.21 12.10 -4.44
CA ALA A 202 5.27 13.04 -3.33
C ALA A 202 4.89 12.37 -2.00
N SER A 203 3.83 11.56 -2.00
CA SER A 203 3.41 10.79 -0.82
C SER A 203 4.46 9.76 -0.39
N ALA A 204 5.08 9.07 -1.35
CA ALA A 204 6.16 8.11 -1.08
C ALA A 204 7.39 8.79 -0.46
N LEU A 205 7.85 9.89 -1.06
CA LEU A 205 8.98 10.68 -0.55
C LEU A 205 8.69 11.27 0.83
N ALA A 206 7.49 11.82 1.03
CA ALA A 206 7.06 12.36 2.32
C ALA A 206 7.12 11.31 3.44
N SER A 207 6.76 10.06 3.13
CA SER A 207 6.77 8.98 4.13
C SER A 207 8.17 8.68 4.67
N GLY A 208 9.22 8.82 3.84
CA GLY A 208 10.60 8.56 4.23
C GLY A 208 11.23 9.68 5.08
N LEU A 209 10.64 10.87 5.14
CA LEU A 209 11.21 12.02 5.86
C LEU A 209 11.41 11.76 7.36
N SER A 210 10.51 10.98 7.96
CA SER A 210 10.57 10.63 9.39
C SER A 210 11.55 9.49 9.71
N ASP A 211 12.17 8.91 8.67
CA ASP A 211 12.91 7.66 8.75
C ASP A 211 14.37 7.80 8.30
N GLU A 212 14.84 8.99 7.91
CA GLU A 212 16.19 9.21 7.36
C GLU A 212 17.30 8.45 8.11
N GLN A 213 17.40 8.68 9.43
CA GLN A 213 18.48 8.13 10.25
C GLN A 213 18.32 6.61 10.44
N SER A 214 17.11 6.13 10.68
CA SER A 214 16.83 4.71 10.86
C SER A 214 16.96 3.90 9.57
N ASP A 215 16.56 4.46 8.44
CA ASP A 215 16.68 3.83 7.13
C ASP A 215 18.14 3.72 6.70
N ARG A 216 18.91 4.79 6.89
CA ARG A 216 20.35 4.80 6.62
C ARG A 216 21.08 3.77 7.49
N ALA A 217 20.79 3.73 8.78
CA ALA A 217 21.39 2.77 9.70
C ALA A 217 20.92 1.33 9.43
N GLY A 218 19.68 1.16 8.96
CA GLY A 218 19.08 -0.12 8.55
C GLY A 218 19.51 -0.60 7.16
N GLY A 219 20.37 0.15 6.47
CA GLY A 219 20.87 -0.19 5.14
C GLY A 219 19.86 -0.04 4.01
N LYS A 220 18.73 0.66 4.24
CA LYS A 220 17.80 1.01 3.17
C LYS A 220 18.41 2.10 2.28
N ARG A 221 18.10 2.03 0.99
CA ARG A 221 18.54 2.98 -0.03
C ARG A 221 17.39 3.86 -0.52
N THR A 222 16.57 4.37 0.40
CA THR A 222 15.51 5.34 0.11
C THR A 222 16.11 6.67 -0.35
N VAL A 223 15.35 7.47 -1.10
CA VAL A 223 15.73 8.83 -1.51
C VAL A 223 16.10 9.66 -0.29
N THR A 224 15.33 9.55 0.80
CA THR A 224 15.67 10.23 2.05
C THR A 224 16.97 9.75 2.66
N ALA A 225 17.23 8.44 2.73
CA ALA A 225 18.47 7.92 3.28
C ALA A 225 19.71 8.35 2.45
N LEU A 226 19.57 8.43 1.12
CA LEU A 226 20.64 8.76 0.19
C LEU A 226 20.91 10.26 0.06
N PHE A 227 19.86 11.08 -0.06
CA PHE A 227 19.96 12.51 -0.37
C PHE A 227 19.61 13.42 0.82
N GLY A 228 19.10 12.84 1.91
CA GLY A 228 18.74 13.55 3.14
C GLY A 228 17.37 14.22 3.09
N ASN A 229 16.89 14.64 4.27
CA ASN A 229 15.58 15.26 4.44
C ASN A 229 15.38 16.56 3.66
N ALA A 230 16.43 17.40 3.53
CA ALA A 230 16.29 18.70 2.88
C ALA A 230 15.98 18.57 1.37
N ILE A 231 16.68 17.68 0.67
CA ILE A 231 16.46 17.44 -0.77
C ILE A 231 15.11 16.74 -0.97
N THR A 232 14.84 15.72 -0.16
CA THR A 232 13.59 14.96 -0.24
C THR A 232 12.38 15.85 -0.02
N ARG A 233 12.41 16.73 0.99
CA ARG A 233 11.32 17.67 1.27
C ARG A 233 11.05 18.60 0.09
N ARG A 234 12.10 19.20 -0.51
CA ARG A 234 11.95 20.06 -1.68
C ARG A 234 11.35 19.32 -2.88
N ALA A 235 11.78 18.08 -3.11
CA ALA A 235 11.22 17.24 -4.15
C ALA A 235 9.73 16.92 -3.90
N THR A 236 9.36 16.59 -2.65
CA THR A 236 7.97 16.39 -2.23
C THR A 236 7.12 17.64 -2.47
N GLU A 237 7.58 18.82 -2.04
CA GLU A 237 6.86 20.09 -2.21
C GLU A 237 6.67 20.40 -3.71
N ALA A 238 7.73 20.29 -4.51
CA ALA A 238 7.67 20.54 -5.95
C ALA A 238 6.71 19.59 -6.69
N LEU A 239 6.70 18.29 -6.33
CA LEU A 239 5.78 17.31 -6.92
C LEU A 239 4.32 17.51 -6.48
N ALA A 240 4.11 18.07 -5.27
CA ALA A 240 2.80 18.43 -4.76
C ALA A 240 2.29 19.80 -5.25
N GLY A 241 3.15 20.60 -5.89
CA GLY A 241 2.83 21.96 -6.34
C GLY A 241 2.80 22.99 -5.19
N LEU A 242 3.60 22.77 -4.14
CA LEU A 242 3.74 23.64 -2.96
C LEU A 242 5.02 24.48 -3.00
#